data_AF-A5CZB1-F1
#
_entry.id   AF-A5CZB1-F1
#
_cell.length_a   1.000
_cell.length_b   1.000
_cell.length_c   1.000
_cell.angle_alpha   90.00
_cell.angle_beta   90.00
_cell.angle_gamma   90.00
#
_symmetry.space_group_name_H-M   'P 1'
#
loop_
_entity.id
_entity.type
_entity.pdbx_description
1 polymer ?
#
loop_
_entity_poly.entity_id
_entity_poly.type
_entity_poly.pdbx_seq_one_letter_code
_entity_poly.pdbx_strand_id
1 'polypeptide(L)'
;MGDIVNLEAFTRQRMSDPYGVLADLKRREDELVARLEKLILGRPSRRADYIAAHAQEWVAQGAQIQATRERAGVSRTALARVLGVSAARIARLEMGLPVRDARLLRAAVIMYLEKHV
;
A
#
# COMPACT_ATOMS: atom_id res chain seq x y z
N MET A 1 23.29 39.00 -30.78
CA MET A 1 24.25 38.18 -31.56
C MET A 1 25.32 37.76 -30.59
N GLY A 2 25.48 36.52 -30.15
CA GLY A 2 24.81 35.27 -30.45
C GLY A 2 25.70 34.24 -29.74
N ASP A 3 25.24 33.69 -28.62
CA ASP A 3 25.88 32.54 -27.98
C ASP A 3 25.60 31.30 -28.83
N ILE A 4 26.15 31.32 -30.05
CA ILE A 4 26.32 30.14 -30.86
C ILE A 4 27.43 29.39 -30.15
N VAL A 5 27.02 28.48 -29.26
CA VAL A 5 27.87 27.40 -28.76
C VAL A 5 28.64 26.88 -29.96
N ASN A 6 29.95 27.07 -29.96
CA ASN A 6 30.82 26.79 -31.10
C ASN A 6 30.68 25.30 -31.45
N LEU A 7 29.81 25.01 -32.41
CA LEU A 7 29.38 23.67 -32.77
C LEU A 7 30.59 22.86 -33.23
N GLU A 8 31.59 23.52 -33.82
CA GLU A 8 32.86 22.91 -34.22
C GLU A 8 33.75 22.52 -33.04
N ALA A 9 33.79 23.32 -31.97
CA ALA A 9 34.55 22.98 -30.76
C ALA A 9 33.89 21.80 -30.01
N PHE A 10 32.56 21.80 -29.93
CA PHE A 10 31.78 20.71 -29.34
C PHE A 10 31.92 19.40 -30.12
N THR A 11 31.87 19.47 -31.47
CA THR A 11 32.08 18.29 -32.33
C THR A 11 33.52 17.80 -32.32
N ARG A 12 34.53 18.69 -32.31
CA ARG A 12 35.95 18.29 -32.16
C ARG A 12 36.21 17.56 -30.84
N GLN A 13 35.67 18.06 -29.73
CA GLN A 13 35.84 17.43 -28.42
C GLN A 13 35.13 16.07 -28.34
N ARG A 14 33.97 15.93 -28.98
CA ARG A 14 33.21 14.67 -29.04
C ARG A 14 33.82 13.64 -29.99
N MET A 15 34.54 14.06 -31.02
CA MET A 15 35.26 13.17 -31.96
C MET A 15 36.66 12.76 -31.49
N SER A 16 37.22 13.43 -30.48
CA SER A 16 38.54 13.09 -29.92
C SER A 16 38.53 11.84 -29.06
N ASP A 17 37.39 11.48 -28.45
CA ASP A 17 37.19 10.23 -27.72
C ASP A 17 35.70 9.80 -27.76
N PRO A 18 35.24 9.26 -28.90
CA PRO A 18 33.86 8.82 -29.03
C PRO A 18 33.53 7.67 -28.08
N TYR A 19 34.53 6.89 -27.65
CA TYR A 19 34.35 5.77 -26.72
C TYR A 19 34.19 6.22 -25.28
N GLY A 20 34.91 7.26 -24.84
CA GLY A 20 34.74 7.90 -23.53
C GLY A 20 33.35 8.50 -23.35
N VAL A 21 32.83 9.17 -24.40
CA VAL A 21 31.46 9.71 -24.40
C VAL A 21 30.41 8.60 -24.28
N LEU A 22 30.60 7.48 -24.98
CA LEU A 22 29.69 6.33 -24.87
C LEU A 22 29.77 5.66 -23.48
N ALA A 23 30.96 5.58 -22.89
CA ALA A 23 31.16 5.05 -21.54
C ALA A 23 30.51 5.95 -20.47
N ASP A 24 30.57 7.27 -20.64
CA ASP A 24 29.92 8.23 -19.75
C ASP A 24 28.39 8.17 -19.85
N LEU A 25 27.86 8.04 -21.07
CA LEU A 25 26.43 7.87 -21.29
C LEU A 25 25.93 6.57 -20.67
N LYS A 26 26.67 5.48 -20.84
CA LYS A 26 26.33 4.18 -20.25
C LYS A 26 26.36 4.22 -18.72
N ARG A 27 27.38 4.83 -18.12
CA ARG A 27 27.41 5.06 -16.66
C ARG A 27 26.21 5.84 -16.17
N ARG A 28 25.81 6.88 -16.90
CA ARG A 28 24.66 7.72 -16.55
C ARG A 28 23.33 7.00 -16.70
N GLU A 29 23.21 6.13 -17.70
CA GLU A 29 22.07 5.22 -17.87
C GLU A 29 21.99 4.23 -16.70
N ASP A 30 23.09 3.58 -16.35
CA ASP A 30 23.14 2.62 -15.23
C ASP A 30 22.78 3.31 -13.89
N GLU A 31 23.25 4.55 -13.66
CA GLU A 31 22.87 5.36 -12.50
C GLU A 31 21.38 5.72 -12.48
N LEU A 32 20.79 6.05 -13.63
CA LEU A 32 19.37 6.35 -13.74
C LEU A 32 18.51 5.12 -13.50
N VAL A 33 18.92 3.96 -14.02
CA VAL A 33 18.27 2.67 -13.76
C VAL A 33 18.32 2.33 -12.28
N ALA A 34 19.48 2.41 -11.64
CA ALA A 34 19.61 2.17 -10.19
C ALA A 34 18.76 3.13 -9.35
N ARG A 35 18.65 4.39 -9.76
CA ARG A 35 17.81 5.39 -9.09
C ARG A 35 16.31 5.10 -9.28
N LEU A 36 15.90 4.65 -10.45
CA LEU A 36 14.53 4.23 -10.74
C LEU A 36 14.15 2.97 -9.97
N GLU A 37 15.02 1.97 -9.93
CA GLU A 37 14.83 0.76 -9.13
C GLU A 37 14.66 1.11 -7.65
N LYS A 38 15.49 2.01 -7.10
CA LYS A 38 15.35 2.48 -5.72
C LYS A 38 14.04 3.24 -5.47
N LEU A 39 13.54 3.99 -6.46
CA LEU A 39 12.26 4.70 -6.38
C LEU A 39 11.05 3.74 -6.43
N ILE A 40 11.13 2.69 -7.25
CA ILE A 40 10.08 1.70 -7.47
C ILE A 40 10.05 0.67 -6.34
N LEU A 41 11.19 0.10 -5.96
CA LEU A 41 11.33 -0.91 -4.90
C LEU A 41 11.33 -0.28 -3.50
N GLY A 42 11.74 0.97 -3.35
CA GLY A 42 11.81 1.68 -2.07
C GLY A 42 10.51 2.34 -1.63
N ARG A 43 9.42 2.19 -2.38
CA ARG A 43 8.09 2.66 -1.97
C ARG A 43 7.04 1.57 -2.06
N PRO A 44 7.06 0.57 -1.16
CA PRO A 44 5.77 0.09 -0.70
C PRO A 44 5.02 1.31 -0.14
N SER A 45 3.80 1.53 -0.59
CA SER A 45 2.98 2.59 0.00
C SER A 45 2.92 2.32 1.51
N ARG A 46 3.15 3.33 2.37
CA ARG A 46 3.06 3.18 3.85
C ARG A 46 1.83 2.37 4.29
N ARG A 47 0.76 2.44 3.50
CA ARG A 47 -0.47 1.66 3.66
C ARG A 47 -0.30 0.16 3.45
N ALA A 48 0.42 -0.27 2.41
CA ALA A 48 0.67 -1.69 2.12
C ALA A 48 1.53 -2.34 3.22
N ASP A 49 2.60 -1.66 3.66
CA ASP A 49 3.44 -2.14 4.77
C ASP A 49 2.64 -2.22 6.06
N TYR A 50 1.82 -1.21 6.34
CA TYR A 50 0.96 -1.20 7.51
C TYR A 50 -0.04 -2.37 7.49
N ILE A 51 -0.66 -2.64 6.34
CA ILE A 51 -1.55 -3.79 6.17
C ILE A 51 -0.80 -5.10 6.40
N ALA A 52 0.39 -5.26 5.81
CA ALA A 52 1.19 -6.47 5.95
C ALA A 52 1.61 -6.70 7.42
N ALA A 53 2.06 -5.64 8.10
CA ALA A 53 2.50 -5.70 9.49
C ALA A 53 1.38 -6.08 10.48
N HIS A 54 0.12 -5.76 10.19
CA HIS A 54 -1.00 -6.00 11.09
C HIS A 54 -1.94 -7.11 10.62
N ALA A 55 -1.67 -7.75 9.48
CA ALA A 55 -2.57 -8.75 8.89
C ALA A 55 -2.91 -9.90 9.85
N GLN A 56 -1.90 -10.45 10.53
CA GLN A 56 -2.11 -11.54 11.50
C GLN A 56 -2.97 -11.11 12.69
N GLU A 57 -2.72 -9.92 13.23
CA GLU A 57 -3.49 -9.35 14.34
C GLU A 57 -4.97 -9.19 13.94
N TRP A 58 -5.21 -8.67 12.74
CA TRP A 58 -6.56 -8.45 12.24
C TRP A 58 -7.32 -9.76 12.01
N VAL A 59 -6.65 -10.80 11.52
CA VAL A 59 -7.25 -12.14 11.39
C VAL A 59 -7.66 -12.69 12.76
N ALA A 60 -6.77 -12.62 13.75
CA ALA A 60 -7.07 -13.11 15.10
C ALA A 60 -8.27 -12.37 15.74
N GLN A 61 -8.28 -11.04 15.62
CA GLN A 61 -9.36 -10.21 16.13
C GLN A 61 -10.68 -10.43 15.38
N GLY A 62 -10.62 -10.61 14.06
CA GLY A 62 -11.78 -10.94 13.24
C GLY A 62 -12.40 -12.28 13.64
N ALA A 63 -11.57 -13.31 13.85
CA ALA A 63 -12.01 -14.62 14.31
C ALA A 63 -12.66 -14.56 15.70
N GLN A 64 -12.11 -13.76 16.62
CA GLN A 64 -12.72 -13.55 17.94
C GLN A 64 -14.10 -12.90 17.83
N ILE A 65 -14.25 -11.87 16.99
CA ILE A 65 -15.54 -11.20 16.75
C ILE A 65 -16.56 -12.19 16.19
N GLN A 66 -16.15 -12.99 15.20
CA GLN A 66 -17.00 -14.01 14.61
C GLN A 66 -17.47 -15.01 15.67
N ALA A 67 -16.55 -15.55 16.46
CA ALA A 67 -16.88 -16.54 17.48
C ALA A 67 -17.84 -15.98 18.55
N THR A 68 -17.66 -14.71 18.96
CA THR A 68 -18.58 -14.04 19.89
C THR A 68 -19.95 -13.82 19.25
N ARG A 69 -20.01 -13.38 17.99
CA ARG A 69 -21.26 -13.20 17.26
C ARG A 69 -22.05 -14.51 17.16
N GLU A 70 -21.36 -15.59 16.83
CA GLU A 70 -21.96 -16.92 16.69
C GLU A 70 -22.46 -17.46 18.03
N ARG A 71 -21.70 -17.26 19.12
CA ARG A 71 -22.14 -17.60 20.48
C ARG A 71 -23.38 -16.83 20.93
N ALA A 72 -23.50 -15.56 20.54
CA ALA A 72 -24.67 -14.74 20.81
C ALA A 72 -25.89 -15.05 19.89
N GLY A 73 -25.76 -16.01 18.95
CA GLY A 73 -26.83 -16.35 18.00
C GLY A 73 -27.17 -15.23 17.01
N VAL A 74 -26.30 -14.22 16.86
CA VAL A 74 -26.57 -13.04 16.03
C VAL A 74 -26.15 -13.32 14.58
N SER A 75 -27.06 -13.13 13.62
CA SER A 75 -26.67 -13.22 12.20
C SER A 75 -25.90 -11.97 11.75
N ARG A 76 -25.00 -12.13 10.77
CA ARG A 76 -24.29 -10.98 10.15
C ARG A 76 -25.28 -9.94 9.61
N THR A 77 -26.38 -10.38 9.03
CA THR A 77 -27.42 -9.50 8.48
C THR A 77 -28.13 -8.69 9.56
N ALA A 78 -28.43 -9.30 10.71
CA ALA A 78 -29.03 -8.60 11.84
C ALA A 78 -28.07 -7.54 12.40
N LEU A 79 -26.80 -7.93 12.62
CA LEU A 79 -25.75 -7.03 13.10
C LEU A 79 -25.53 -5.85 12.12
N ALA A 80 -25.45 -6.15 10.83
CA ALA A 80 -25.30 -5.16 9.76
C ALA A 80 -26.44 -4.15 9.74
N ARG A 81 -27.69 -4.62 9.90
CA ARG A 81 -28.88 -3.77 9.95
C ARG A 81 -28.85 -2.81 11.14
N VAL A 82 -28.47 -3.30 12.33
CA VAL A 82 -28.39 -2.45 13.53
C VAL A 82 -27.29 -1.40 13.41
N LEU A 83 -26.13 -1.80 12.87
CA LEU A 83 -24.97 -0.93 12.75
C LEU A 83 -24.99 -0.01 11.52
N GLY A 84 -26.01 -0.12 10.66
CA GLY A 84 -26.11 0.70 9.44
C GLY A 84 -24.99 0.43 8.42
N VAL A 85 -24.48 -0.80 8.36
CA VAL A 85 -23.42 -1.20 7.41
C VAL A 85 -23.86 -2.40 6.59
N SER A 86 -23.11 -2.74 5.54
CA SER A 86 -23.41 -3.95 4.75
C SER A 86 -22.91 -5.21 5.46
N ALA A 87 -23.64 -6.33 5.26
CA ALA A 87 -23.22 -7.63 5.78
C ALA A 87 -21.86 -8.08 5.22
N ALA A 88 -21.53 -7.69 3.98
CA ALA A 88 -20.21 -7.92 3.39
C ALA A 88 -19.10 -7.17 4.15
N ARG A 89 -19.38 -5.97 4.67
CA ARG A 89 -18.42 -5.19 5.47
C ARG A 89 -18.14 -5.85 6.82
N ILE A 90 -19.18 -6.41 7.45
CA ILE A 90 -19.03 -7.25 8.66
C ILE A 90 -18.21 -8.50 8.34
N ALA A 91 -18.53 -9.20 7.25
CA ALA A 91 -17.79 -10.40 6.85
C ALA A 91 -16.30 -10.10 6.62
N ARG A 92 -15.96 -8.99 5.96
CA ARG A 92 -14.56 -8.56 5.78
C ARG A 92 -13.85 -8.30 7.11
N LEU A 93 -14.54 -7.65 8.06
CA LEU A 93 -13.98 -7.42 9.40
C LEU A 93 -13.69 -8.73 10.13
N GLU A 94 -14.62 -9.69 10.07
CA GLU A 94 -14.46 -11.02 10.67
C GLU A 94 -13.34 -11.84 10.00
N MET A 95 -13.12 -11.65 8.70
CA MET A 95 -12.00 -12.27 7.98
C MET A 95 -10.65 -11.57 8.20
N GLY A 96 -10.59 -10.49 8.99
CA GLY A 96 -9.36 -9.71 9.19
C GLY A 96 -8.92 -8.90 7.97
N LEU A 97 -9.81 -8.72 6.99
CA LEU A 97 -9.52 -7.95 5.79
C LEU A 97 -9.55 -6.45 6.08
N PRO A 98 -8.78 -5.63 5.35
CA PRO A 98 -8.82 -4.18 5.50
C PRO A 98 -10.23 -3.64 5.24
N VAL A 99 -10.76 -2.90 6.22
CA VAL A 99 -12.03 -2.17 6.13
C VAL A 99 -11.77 -0.71 6.52
N ARG A 100 -12.39 0.22 5.79
CA ARG A 100 -12.39 1.64 6.17
C ARG A 100 -12.99 1.77 7.57
N ASP A 101 -12.34 2.50 8.46
CA ASP A 101 -12.80 2.72 9.84
C ASP A 101 -12.92 1.43 10.68
N ALA A 102 -12.10 0.40 10.39
CA ALA A 102 -12.15 -0.90 11.06
C ALA A 102 -12.14 -0.80 12.60
N ARG A 103 -11.41 0.18 13.16
CA ARG A 103 -11.36 0.43 14.60
C ARG A 103 -12.73 0.80 15.18
N LEU A 104 -13.44 1.73 14.54
CA LEU A 104 -14.77 2.18 14.97
C LEU A 104 -15.80 1.07 14.79
N LEU A 105 -15.76 0.40 13.64
CA LEU A 105 -16.68 -0.69 13.36
C LEU A 105 -16.51 -1.84 14.36
N ARG A 106 -15.26 -2.19 14.71
CA ARG A 106 -14.99 -3.20 15.73
C ARG A 106 -15.56 -2.82 17.08
N ALA A 107 -15.30 -1.60 17.55
CA ALA A 107 -15.83 -1.13 18.82
C ALA A 107 -17.36 -1.21 18.85
N ALA A 108 -18.03 -0.79 17.77
CA ALA A 108 -19.48 -0.86 17.67
C ALA A 108 -20.01 -2.31 17.71
N VAL A 109 -19.34 -3.24 17.01
CA VAL A 109 -19.70 -4.67 17.05
C VAL A 109 -19.54 -5.25 18.44
N ILE A 110 -18.40 -5.00 19.11
CA ILE A 110 -18.13 -5.51 20.45
C ILE A 110 -19.18 -4.98 21.44
N MET A 111 -19.42 -3.66 21.46
CA MET A 111 -20.42 -3.04 22.33
C MET A 111 -21.83 -3.59 22.08
N TYR A 112 -22.17 -3.92 20.83
CA TYR A 112 -23.45 -4.55 20.52
C TYR A 112 -23.50 -5.97 21.08
N LEU A 113 -22.48 -6.78 20.83
CA LEU A 113 -22.45 -8.18 21.24
C LEU A 113 -22.39 -8.34 22.77
N GLU A 114 -21.69 -7.47 23.49
CA GLU A 114 -21.66 -7.45 24.96
C GLU A 114 -23.05 -7.28 25.59
N LYS A 115 -23.99 -6.63 24.89
CA LYS A 115 -25.38 -6.50 25.35
C LYS A 115 -26.24 -7.74 25.08
N HIS A 116 -25.72 -8.73 24.35
CA HIS A 116 -26.45 -9.91 23.87
C HIS A 116 -25.77 -11.23 24.29
N VAL A 117 -24.76 -11.18 25.16
CA VAL A 117 -24.10 -12.33 25.78
C VAL A 117 -24.61 -12.51 27.20
#